data_AF-A0A1Y5T6M0-F1
#
_entry.id   AF-A0A1Y5T6M0-F1
#
_cell.length_a   1.000
_cell.length_b   1.000
_cell.length_c   1.000
_cell.angle_alpha   90.00
_cell.angle_beta   90.00
_cell.angle_gamma   90.00
#
_symmetry.space_group_name_H-M   'P 1'
#
loop_
_entity.id
_entity.type
_entity.pdbx_description
1 polymer ?
#
loop_
_entity_poly.entity_id
_entity_poly.type
_entity_poly.pdbx_seq_one_letter_code
_entity_poly.pdbx_strand_id
1 'polypeptide(L)'
;MTSIAHHIPDHLLQAYAAGTLHYSMDMVIATHVSMCDDCRVRLTAHECAGGAVLEEARSVDVSQNMRAGVLAALDAPCDMRPPRRASGVFPAPVMEALSGQPPKWQKMGAGVRQSLLHADKAGSVRLLYIPGGQAVPDHGHHGLELTLVLQGAFSDEGGRFGVGDVEVADASVEHTPIAEIGPACICLAATEGSLKFNALIPRLLQPFLKI
;
A
#
# COMPACT_ATOMS: atom_id res chain seq x y z
N MET A 1 11.96 15.49 -9.90
CA MET A 1 11.00 14.42 -9.57
C MET A 1 10.83 13.60 -10.84
N THR A 2 11.01 12.28 -10.78
CA THR A 2 10.62 11.39 -11.87
C THR A 2 9.11 11.48 -12.04
N SER A 3 8.62 11.56 -13.27
CA SER A 3 7.18 11.55 -13.55
C SER A 3 6.62 10.19 -13.16
N ILE A 4 5.58 10.17 -12.33
CA ILE A 4 4.76 8.98 -12.10
C ILE A 4 3.92 8.77 -13.37
N ALA A 5 3.90 7.54 -13.87
CA ALA A 5 3.18 7.14 -15.08
C ALA A 5 2.08 6.11 -14.80
N HIS A 6 2.22 5.34 -13.72
CA HIS A 6 1.26 4.30 -13.33
C HIS A 6 0.56 4.70 -12.02
N HIS A 7 -0.75 4.84 -12.11
CA HIS A 7 -1.58 5.46 -11.09
C HIS A 7 -2.61 4.47 -10.54
N ILE A 8 -3.11 4.74 -9.33
CA ILE A 8 -4.27 4.02 -8.79
C ILE A 8 -5.49 4.29 -9.71
N PRO A 9 -6.22 3.25 -10.16
CA PRO A 9 -7.43 3.41 -10.96
C PRO A 9 -8.58 4.01 -10.13
N ASP A 10 -9.50 4.73 -10.79
CA ASP A 10 -10.58 5.49 -10.11
C ASP A 10 -11.43 4.62 -9.17
N HIS A 11 -11.73 3.37 -9.56
CA HIS A 11 -12.54 2.49 -8.72
C HIS A 11 -11.88 2.17 -7.37
N LEU A 12 -10.55 2.09 -7.30
CA LEU A 12 -9.82 1.91 -6.04
C LEU A 12 -9.74 3.21 -5.24
N LEU A 13 -9.58 4.37 -5.89
CA LEU A 13 -9.66 5.66 -5.20
C LEU A 13 -11.05 5.90 -4.59
N GLN A 14 -12.11 5.52 -5.32
CA GLN A 14 -13.48 5.56 -4.83
C GLN A 14 -13.68 4.63 -3.63
N ALA A 15 -13.20 3.39 -3.71
CA ALA A 15 -13.30 2.42 -2.61
C ALA A 15 -12.51 2.87 -1.37
N TYR A 16 -11.35 3.49 -1.57
CA TYR A 16 -10.56 4.13 -0.51
C TYR A 16 -11.34 5.28 0.15
N ALA A 17 -11.88 6.21 -0.65
CA ALA A 17 -12.69 7.32 -0.15
C ALA A 17 -13.96 6.85 0.60
N ALA A 18 -14.54 5.74 0.18
CA ALA A 18 -15.70 5.12 0.83
C ALA A 18 -15.35 4.32 2.10
N GLY A 19 -14.07 4.06 2.37
CA GLY A 19 -13.63 3.26 3.51
C GLY A 19 -14.03 1.78 3.41
N THR A 20 -14.15 1.23 2.20
CA THR A 20 -14.60 -0.15 1.95
C THR A 20 -13.48 -1.15 1.68
N LEU A 21 -12.24 -0.68 1.57
CA LEU A 21 -11.08 -1.53 1.32
C LEU A 21 -10.55 -2.16 2.62
N HIS A 22 -9.78 -3.23 2.45
CA HIS A 22 -9.00 -3.78 3.54
C HIS A 22 -7.77 -2.91 3.83
N TYR A 23 -7.33 -2.91 5.09
CA TYR A 23 -6.18 -2.15 5.55
C TYR A 23 -4.93 -2.36 4.67
N SER A 24 -4.77 -3.55 4.09
CA SER A 24 -3.65 -3.84 3.22
C SER A 24 -3.61 -2.95 1.97
N MET A 25 -4.75 -2.79 1.30
CA MET A 25 -4.87 -1.97 0.10
C MET A 25 -4.86 -0.48 0.45
N ASP A 26 -5.54 -0.11 1.54
CA ASP A 26 -5.53 1.27 2.05
C ASP A 26 -4.12 1.80 2.27
N MET A 27 -3.24 0.97 2.82
CA MET A 27 -1.86 1.37 3.10
C MET A 27 -1.10 1.72 1.81
N VAL A 28 -1.26 0.95 0.73
CA VAL A 28 -0.58 1.23 -0.55
C VAL A 28 -1.16 2.48 -1.19
N ILE A 29 -2.49 2.62 -1.23
CA ILE A 29 -3.15 3.79 -1.81
C ILE A 29 -2.79 5.06 -1.04
N ALA A 30 -2.84 5.05 0.29
CA ALA A 30 -2.44 6.18 1.13
C ALA A 30 -0.97 6.58 0.88
N THR A 31 -0.09 5.58 0.73
CA THR A 31 1.32 5.82 0.43
C THR A 31 1.49 6.46 -0.94
N HIS A 32 0.85 5.92 -1.98
CA HIS A 32 0.93 6.48 -3.33
C HIS A 32 0.32 7.89 -3.42
N VAL A 33 -0.85 8.13 -2.83
CA VAL A 33 -1.48 9.46 -2.76
C VAL A 33 -0.59 10.47 -2.03
N SER A 34 0.22 10.04 -1.05
CA SER A 34 1.20 10.91 -0.42
C SER A 34 2.32 11.35 -1.37
N MET A 35 2.58 10.60 -2.45
CA MET A 35 3.64 10.81 -3.45
C MET A 35 3.14 11.37 -4.79
N CYS A 36 1.87 11.20 -5.12
CA CYS A 36 1.29 11.52 -6.43
C CYS A 36 0.18 12.56 -6.30
N ASP A 37 0.44 13.79 -6.76
CA ASP A 37 -0.54 14.87 -6.69
C ASP A 37 -1.74 14.65 -7.63
N ASP A 38 -1.56 13.98 -8.77
CA ASP A 38 -2.67 13.65 -9.67
C ASP A 38 -3.69 12.71 -8.99
N CYS A 39 -3.21 11.67 -8.31
CA CYS A 39 -4.05 10.78 -7.53
C CYS A 39 -4.63 11.45 -6.30
N ARG A 40 -3.92 12.41 -5.69
CA ARG A 40 -4.45 13.23 -4.59
C ARG A 40 -5.64 14.07 -5.04
N VAL A 41 -5.53 14.73 -6.19
CA VAL A 41 -6.63 15.54 -6.77
C VAL A 41 -7.84 14.66 -7.10
N ARG A 42 -7.61 13.50 -7.74
CA ARG A 42 -8.68 12.54 -8.06
C ARG A 42 -9.36 11.99 -6.80
N LEU A 43 -8.59 11.67 -5.75
CA LEU A 43 -9.14 11.26 -4.46
C LEU A 43 -10.03 12.35 -3.85
N THR A 44 -9.56 13.60 -3.82
CA THR A 44 -10.34 14.73 -3.28
C THR A 44 -11.68 14.88 -4.01
N ALA A 45 -11.76 14.62 -5.31
CA ALA A 45 -13.03 14.65 -6.03
C ALA A 45 -14.03 13.60 -5.50
N HIS A 46 -13.57 12.38 -5.20
CA HIS A 46 -14.39 11.34 -4.58
C HIS A 46 -14.80 11.70 -3.14
N GLU A 47 -13.88 12.26 -2.34
CA GLU A 47 -14.17 12.74 -0.98
C GLU A 47 -15.21 13.88 -0.99
N CYS A 48 -15.13 14.81 -1.94
CA CYS A 48 -16.14 15.86 -2.11
C CYS A 48 -17.52 15.29 -2.45
N ALA A 49 -17.60 14.26 -3.29
CA ALA A 49 -18.86 13.58 -3.57
C ALA A 49 -19.43 12.92 -2.30
N GLY A 50 -18.58 12.28 -1.48
CA GLY A 50 -18.98 11.74 -0.18
C GLY A 50 -19.46 12.83 0.79
N GLY A 51 -18.81 13.99 0.79
CA GLY A 51 -19.23 15.16 1.57
C GLY A 51 -20.62 15.69 1.16
N ALA A 52 -20.93 15.72 -0.13
CA ALA A 52 -22.27 16.10 -0.60
C ALA A 52 -23.35 15.10 -0.14
N VAL A 53 -23.05 13.79 -0.19
CA VAL A 53 -23.95 12.75 0.35
C VAL A 53 -24.14 12.91 1.85
N LEU A 54 -23.08 13.24 2.60
CA LEU A 54 -23.15 13.46 4.04
C LEU A 54 -24.01 14.68 4.40
N GLU A 55 -23.93 15.77 3.63
CA GLU A 55 -24.74 16.98 3.83
C GLU A 55 -26.24 16.72 3.64
N GLU A 56 -26.60 15.88 2.68
CA GLU A 56 -27.99 15.49 2.39
C GLU A 56 -28.50 14.33 3.28
N ALA A 57 -27.62 13.71 4.06
CA ALA A 57 -27.99 12.57 4.89
C ALA A 57 -28.98 12.97 5.99
N ARG A 58 -29.95 12.10 6.26
CA ARG A 58 -30.92 12.31 7.34
C ARG A 58 -30.18 12.43 8.68
N SER A 59 -30.36 13.56 9.35
CA SER A 59 -29.87 13.75 10.71
C SER A 59 -30.55 12.79 11.68
N VAL A 60 -29.77 12.30 12.64
CA VAL A 60 -30.24 11.48 13.75
C VAL A 60 -29.96 12.24 15.03
N ASP A 61 -30.97 12.33 15.89
CA ASP A 61 -30.81 12.98 17.19
C ASP A 61 -29.76 12.25 18.03
N VAL A 62 -28.85 13.04 18.59
CA VAL A 62 -27.86 12.58 19.57
C VAL A 62 -28.30 12.96 20.99
N SER A 63 -27.61 12.45 22.01
CA SER A 63 -27.93 12.81 23.39
C SER A 63 -27.74 14.32 23.61
N GLN A 64 -28.61 14.93 24.42
CA GLN A 64 -28.58 16.37 24.69
C GLN A 64 -27.25 16.84 25.29
N ASN A 65 -26.53 15.94 25.98
CA ASN A 65 -25.25 16.22 26.61
C ASN A 65 -24.04 16.02 25.68
N MET A 66 -24.23 15.50 24.46
CA MET A 66 -23.11 15.19 23.54
C MET A 66 -22.27 16.42 23.21
N ARG A 67 -22.92 17.56 22.92
CA ARG A 67 -22.21 18.82 22.64
C ARG A 67 -21.34 19.25 23.83
N ALA A 68 -21.91 19.28 25.03
CA ALA A 68 -21.18 19.69 26.23
C ALA A 68 -20.04 18.72 26.55
N GLY A 69 -20.28 17.41 26.39
CA GLY A 69 -19.26 16.37 26.60
C GLY A 69 -18.09 16.49 25.62
N VAL A 70 -18.35 16.68 24.33
CA VAL A 70 -17.29 16.86 23.31
C VAL A 70 -16.48 18.12 23.58
N LEU A 71 -17.14 19.24 23.89
CA LEU A 71 -16.43 20.50 24.17
C LEU A 71 -15.57 20.41 25.44
N ALA A 72 -16.08 19.77 26.51
CA ALA A 72 -15.29 19.55 27.72
C ALA A 72 -14.09 18.62 27.49
N ALA A 73 -14.19 17.69 26.53
CA ALA A 73 -13.09 16.79 26.18
C ALA A 73 -11.94 17.50 25.42
N LEU A 74 -12.17 18.68 24.83
CA LEU A 74 -11.11 19.44 24.15
C LEU A 74 -10.04 19.97 25.11
N ASP A 75 -10.42 20.25 26.36
CA ASP A 75 -9.51 20.73 27.40
C ASP A 75 -8.79 19.59 28.14
N ALA A 76 -9.20 18.34 27.90
CA ALA A 76 -8.58 17.19 28.53
C ALA A 76 -7.16 16.99 27.99
N PRO A 77 -6.18 16.66 28.84
CA PRO A 77 -4.85 16.29 28.38
C PRO A 77 -4.94 15.13 27.38
N CYS A 78 -4.54 15.40 26.15
CA CYS A 78 -4.46 14.41 25.10
C CYS A 78 -2.98 14.18 24.75
N ASP A 79 -2.55 12.92 24.76
CA ASP A 79 -1.25 12.55 24.22
C ASP A 79 -1.34 12.58 22.68
N MET A 80 -1.13 13.77 22.12
CA MET A 80 -1.05 13.93 20.67
C MET A 80 0.30 13.42 20.19
N ARG A 81 0.32 12.16 19.74
CA ARG A 81 1.48 11.63 19.02
C ARG A 81 1.65 12.44 17.72
N PRO A 82 2.79 13.11 17.50
CA PRO A 82 3.01 13.82 16.25
C PRO A 82 3.00 12.81 15.09
N PRO A 83 2.40 13.16 13.94
CA PRO A 83 2.40 12.28 12.78
C PRO A 83 3.84 12.04 12.33
N ARG A 84 4.12 10.81 11.93
CA ARG A 84 5.46 10.48 11.45
C ARG A 84 5.73 11.10 10.10
N ARG A 85 6.97 11.56 9.94
CA ARG A 85 7.46 12.13 8.69
C ARG A 85 8.11 11.03 7.84
N ALA A 86 8.18 11.28 6.55
CA ALA A 86 8.96 10.46 5.63
C ALA A 86 10.43 10.39 6.09
N SER A 87 11.09 9.26 5.82
CA SER A 87 12.50 9.04 6.15
C SER A 87 13.17 8.22 5.04
N GLY A 88 14.20 8.80 4.43
CA GLY A 88 14.87 8.19 3.27
C GLY A 88 13.88 7.95 2.13
N VAL A 89 13.77 6.70 1.69
CA VAL A 89 12.86 6.28 0.61
C VAL A 89 11.45 5.92 1.10
N PHE A 90 11.19 5.99 2.41
CA PHE A 90 9.93 5.56 3.00
C PHE A 90 9.01 6.77 3.26
N PRO A 91 7.85 6.88 2.59
CA PRO A 91 6.88 7.93 2.84
C PRO A 91 6.24 7.83 4.23
N ALA A 92 5.54 8.89 4.65
CA ALA A 92 4.96 8.99 5.99
C ALA A 92 4.05 7.80 6.39
N PRO A 93 3.13 7.29 5.54
CA PRO A 93 2.31 6.13 5.91
C PRO A 93 3.13 4.85 6.16
N VAL A 94 4.19 4.62 5.38
CA VAL A 94 5.13 3.51 5.61
C VAL A 94 5.88 3.68 6.92
N MET A 95 6.32 4.90 7.23
CA MET A 95 7.00 5.19 8.50
C MET A 95 6.06 5.05 9.71
N GLU A 96 4.75 5.32 9.55
CA GLU A 96 3.75 5.05 10.58
C GLU A 96 3.61 3.55 10.86
N ALA A 97 3.46 2.74 9.81
CA ALA A 97 3.41 1.28 9.95
C ALA A 97 4.69 0.70 10.58
N LEU A 98 5.85 1.30 10.28
CA LEU A 98 7.14 0.92 10.87
C LEU A 98 7.35 1.48 12.29
N SER A 99 6.40 2.23 12.83
CA SER A 99 6.56 2.93 14.11
C SER A 99 7.85 3.78 14.18
N GLY A 100 8.22 4.41 13.06
CA GLY A 100 9.38 5.28 12.95
C GLY A 100 10.74 4.58 12.95
N GLN A 101 10.75 3.25 12.95
CA GLN A 101 11.96 2.43 12.98
C GLN A 101 12.37 2.00 11.57
N PRO A 102 13.64 1.65 11.33
CA PRO A 102 14.04 1.02 10.07
C PRO A 102 13.35 -0.35 9.89
N PRO A 103 13.11 -0.80 8.64
CA PRO A 103 12.53 -2.12 8.37
C PRO A 103 13.35 -3.27 8.95
N LYS A 104 12.66 -4.31 9.43
CA LYS A 104 13.28 -5.55 9.93
C LYS A 104 13.31 -6.58 8.81
N TRP A 105 14.40 -6.57 8.04
CA TRP A 105 14.55 -7.43 6.87
C TRP A 105 14.73 -8.92 7.21
N GLN A 106 13.98 -9.76 6.51
CA GLN A 106 14.04 -11.22 6.50
C GLN A 106 14.48 -11.70 5.11
N LYS A 107 15.43 -12.62 5.03
CA LYS A 107 15.93 -13.15 3.74
C LYS A 107 14.92 -14.11 3.12
N MET A 108 14.75 -14.04 1.81
CA MET A 108 13.85 -14.91 1.04
C MET A 108 14.58 -15.81 0.03
N GLY A 109 15.85 -15.51 -0.29
CA GLY A 109 16.65 -16.23 -1.28
C GLY A 109 17.16 -15.30 -2.38
N ALA A 110 18.21 -15.68 -3.09
CA ALA A 110 18.81 -14.90 -4.20
C ALA A 110 19.04 -13.40 -3.88
N GLY A 111 19.35 -13.07 -2.62
CA GLY A 111 19.54 -11.69 -2.17
C GLY A 111 18.26 -10.89 -1.90
N VAL A 112 17.08 -11.41 -2.26
CA VAL A 112 15.77 -10.82 -1.97
C VAL A 112 15.49 -10.85 -0.47
N ARG A 113 14.88 -9.77 0.04
CA ARG A 113 14.48 -9.64 1.44
C ARG A 113 13.06 -9.07 1.53
N GLN A 114 12.38 -9.37 2.62
CA GLN A 114 11.09 -8.77 2.96
C GLN A 114 11.05 -8.21 4.37
N SER A 115 10.16 -7.27 4.62
CA SER A 115 9.76 -6.85 5.97
C SER A 115 8.24 -6.79 6.03
N LEU A 116 7.62 -7.73 6.73
CA LEU A 116 6.18 -7.77 6.92
C LEU A 116 5.73 -6.57 7.79
N LEU A 117 4.78 -5.79 7.29
CA LEU A 117 4.23 -4.63 7.99
C LEU A 117 2.89 -4.97 8.65
N HIS A 118 2.05 -5.72 7.94
CA HIS A 118 0.74 -6.17 8.42
C HIS A 118 0.37 -7.50 7.77
N ALA A 119 -0.36 -8.35 8.50
CA ALA A 119 -1.01 -9.53 7.97
C ALA A 119 -2.20 -9.93 8.82
N ASP A 120 -3.32 -10.20 8.17
CA ASP A 120 -4.52 -10.77 8.77
C ASP A 120 -5.17 -11.78 7.82
N LYS A 121 -6.45 -12.10 8.02
CA LYS A 121 -7.18 -13.04 7.17
C LYS A 121 -7.56 -12.46 5.80
N ALA A 122 -7.66 -11.14 5.68
CA ALA A 122 -8.04 -10.46 4.45
C ALA A 122 -6.84 -10.25 3.53
N GLY A 123 -5.66 -10.01 4.09
CA GLY A 123 -4.47 -9.82 3.27
C GLY A 123 -3.21 -9.50 4.06
N SER A 124 -2.19 -9.08 3.33
CA SER A 124 -0.90 -8.69 3.91
C SER A 124 -0.30 -7.48 3.23
N VAL A 125 0.56 -6.77 3.95
CA VAL A 125 1.41 -5.70 3.40
C VAL A 125 2.84 -5.94 3.84
N ARG A 126 3.76 -5.81 2.89
CA ARG A 126 5.18 -6.01 3.14
C ARG A 126 6.02 -5.03 2.32
N LEU A 127 7.21 -4.74 2.82
CA LEU A 127 8.27 -4.19 2.01
C LEU A 127 9.02 -5.33 1.33
N LEU A 128 9.31 -5.18 0.05
CA LEU A 128 10.20 -6.05 -0.71
C LEU A 128 11.49 -5.29 -1.02
N TYR A 129 12.62 -5.97 -0.89
CA TYR A 129 13.93 -5.52 -1.34
C TYR A 129 14.41 -6.52 -2.38
N ILE A 130 14.59 -6.06 -3.61
CA ILE A 130 15.00 -6.87 -4.76
C ILE A 130 16.31 -6.29 -5.29
N PRO A 131 17.43 -7.03 -5.25
CA PRO A 131 18.69 -6.57 -5.84
C PRO A 131 18.52 -6.24 -7.33
N GLY A 132 19.21 -5.22 -7.82
CA GLY A 132 19.14 -4.86 -9.24
C GLY A 132 19.58 -6.01 -10.14
N GLY A 133 18.83 -6.26 -11.22
CA GLY A 133 19.01 -7.40 -12.14
C GLY A 133 18.41 -8.73 -11.65
N GLN A 134 17.82 -8.78 -10.46
CA GLN A 134 17.19 -9.98 -9.94
C GLN A 134 15.72 -10.04 -10.37
N ALA A 135 15.30 -11.21 -10.86
CA ALA A 135 13.90 -11.53 -11.09
C ALA A 135 13.24 -12.08 -9.82
N VAL A 136 12.00 -11.68 -9.58
CA VAL A 136 11.10 -12.39 -8.67
C VAL A 136 10.47 -13.54 -9.46
N PRO A 137 10.37 -14.76 -8.89
CA PRO A 137 9.78 -15.88 -9.60
C PRO A 137 8.36 -15.60 -10.09
N ASP A 138 8.03 -16.16 -11.25
CA ASP A 138 6.68 -16.11 -11.83
C ASP A 138 5.61 -16.54 -10.82
N HIS A 139 4.57 -15.71 -10.72
CA HIS A 139 3.45 -15.90 -9.81
C HIS A 139 2.20 -15.26 -10.37
N GLY A 140 1.05 -15.84 -9.98
CA GLY A 140 -0.26 -15.24 -10.13
C GLY A 140 -0.90 -14.99 -8.76
N HIS A 141 -2.09 -14.40 -8.77
CA HIS A 141 -2.75 -13.91 -7.54
C HIS A 141 -4.11 -14.60 -7.30
N HIS A 142 -4.55 -14.69 -6.04
CA HIS A 142 -5.92 -15.15 -5.70
C HIS A 142 -6.93 -14.00 -5.64
N GLY A 143 -6.44 -12.76 -5.60
CA GLY A 143 -7.21 -11.53 -5.47
C GLY A 143 -6.41 -10.37 -6.04
N LEU A 144 -6.68 -9.16 -5.55
CA LEU A 144 -5.95 -7.97 -5.93
C LEU A 144 -4.53 -7.97 -5.33
N GLU A 145 -3.55 -7.56 -6.12
CA GLU A 145 -2.21 -7.18 -5.68
C GLU A 145 -1.89 -5.74 -6.11
N LEU A 146 -1.33 -4.97 -5.18
CA LEU A 146 -0.82 -3.63 -5.44
C LEU A 146 0.67 -3.57 -5.10
N THR A 147 1.49 -3.16 -6.06
CA THR A 147 2.94 -3.02 -5.88
C THR A 147 3.39 -1.58 -6.19
N LEU A 148 3.73 -0.83 -5.14
CA LEU A 148 4.22 0.56 -5.22
C LEU A 148 5.75 0.59 -5.12
N VAL A 149 6.43 1.21 -6.09
CA VAL A 149 7.89 1.36 -6.06
C VAL A 149 8.31 2.56 -5.20
N LEU A 150 9.17 2.32 -4.21
CA LEU A 150 9.72 3.33 -3.30
C LEU A 150 11.17 3.70 -3.63
N GLN A 151 11.93 2.79 -4.23
CA GLN A 151 13.30 3.00 -4.70
C GLN A 151 13.56 2.14 -5.93
N GLY A 152 14.38 2.64 -6.87
CA GLY A 152 14.76 1.89 -8.06
C GLY A 152 13.61 1.79 -9.06
N ALA A 153 13.53 0.64 -9.74
CA ALA A 153 12.48 0.32 -10.69
C ALA A 153 12.47 -1.19 -10.97
N PHE A 154 11.34 -1.69 -11.47
CA PHE A 154 11.25 -3.00 -12.09
C PHE A 154 10.52 -2.93 -13.42
N SER A 155 10.59 -3.99 -14.19
CA SER A 155 9.77 -4.17 -15.40
C SER A 155 9.22 -5.57 -15.48
N ASP A 156 8.04 -5.68 -16.07
CA ASP A 156 7.32 -6.92 -16.34
C ASP A 156 6.54 -6.79 -17.67
N GLU A 157 5.58 -7.68 -17.88
CA GLU A 157 4.68 -7.70 -19.03
C GLU A 157 3.77 -6.46 -19.15
N GLY A 158 3.46 -5.80 -18.02
CA GLY A 158 2.67 -4.57 -17.94
C GLY A 158 3.46 -3.29 -18.21
N GLY A 159 4.79 -3.34 -18.13
CA GLY A 159 5.68 -2.25 -18.50
C GLY A 159 6.77 -1.99 -17.47
N ARG A 160 7.21 -0.74 -17.38
CA ARG A 160 8.28 -0.31 -16.46
C ARG A 160 7.69 0.54 -15.34
N PHE A 161 7.95 0.14 -14.09
CA PHE A 161 7.49 0.83 -12.89
C PHE A 161 8.67 1.44 -12.15
N GLY A 162 8.72 2.77 -12.06
CA GLY A 162 9.73 3.52 -11.30
C GLY A 162 9.19 4.10 -10.00
N VAL A 163 10.02 4.82 -9.25
CA VAL A 163 9.63 5.43 -7.96
C VAL A 163 8.33 6.21 -8.06
N GLY A 164 7.35 5.82 -7.25
CA GLY A 164 6.01 6.39 -7.19
C GLY A 164 4.97 5.67 -8.05
N ASP A 165 5.38 4.87 -9.03
CA ASP A 165 4.47 4.07 -9.85
C ASP A 165 3.85 2.93 -9.03
N VAL A 166 2.58 2.66 -9.31
CA VAL A 166 1.85 1.51 -8.76
C VAL A 166 1.47 0.56 -9.87
N GLU A 167 1.87 -0.69 -9.72
CA GLU A 167 1.31 -1.80 -10.45
C GLU A 167 0.03 -2.28 -9.75
N VAL A 168 -1.00 -2.54 -10.55
CA VAL A 168 -2.26 -3.13 -10.11
C VAL A 168 -2.44 -4.44 -10.86
N ALA A 169 -2.32 -5.55 -10.15
CA ALA A 169 -2.48 -6.89 -10.69
C ALA A 169 -3.68 -7.58 -10.06
N ASP A 170 -4.43 -8.33 -10.85
CA ASP A 170 -5.57 -9.13 -10.37
C ASP A 170 -5.32 -10.62 -10.63
N ALA A 171 -6.31 -11.46 -10.32
CA ALA A 171 -6.19 -12.92 -10.46
C ALA A 171 -6.00 -13.41 -11.91
N SER A 172 -6.12 -12.54 -12.91
CA SER A 172 -5.85 -12.85 -14.32
C SER A 172 -4.42 -12.50 -14.77
N VAL A 173 -3.66 -11.80 -13.93
CA VAL A 173 -2.29 -11.41 -14.22
C VAL A 173 -1.33 -12.49 -13.73
N GLU A 174 -0.48 -12.95 -14.66
CA GLU A 174 0.72 -13.74 -14.38
C GLU A 174 1.90 -12.92 -14.89
N HIS A 175 2.91 -12.74 -14.06
CA HIS A 175 4.02 -11.85 -14.38
C HIS A 175 5.35 -12.25 -13.70
N THR A 176 6.44 -11.87 -14.34
CA THR A 176 7.80 -12.06 -13.81
C THR A 176 8.50 -10.72 -13.65
N PRO A 177 8.36 -10.04 -12.50
CA PRO A 177 8.96 -8.73 -12.33
C PRO A 177 10.48 -8.83 -12.17
N ILE A 178 11.20 -8.05 -12.96
CA ILE A 178 12.66 -7.98 -12.99
C ILE A 178 13.09 -6.60 -12.52
N ALA A 179 13.83 -6.54 -11.41
CA ALA A 179 14.41 -5.29 -10.94
C ALA A 179 15.46 -4.77 -11.94
N GLU A 180 15.40 -3.48 -12.27
CA GLU A 180 16.38 -2.86 -13.16
C GLU A 180 17.80 -2.92 -12.57
N ILE A 181 18.82 -2.89 -13.44
CA ILE A 181 20.22 -2.83 -13.01
C ILE A 181 20.47 -1.49 -12.29
N GLY A 182 21.11 -1.56 -11.12
CA GLY A 182 21.50 -0.39 -10.34
C GLY A 182 21.15 -0.53 -8.85
N PRO A 183 20.61 0.51 -8.20
CA PRO A 183 20.18 0.40 -6.80
C PRO A 183 19.08 -0.65 -6.66
N ALA A 184 18.96 -1.25 -5.48
CA ALA A 184 17.89 -2.21 -5.22
C ALA A 184 16.52 -1.59 -5.45
N CYS A 185 15.62 -2.38 -6.07
CA CYS A 185 14.22 -2.05 -6.17
C CYS A 185 13.55 -2.33 -4.82
N ILE A 186 13.03 -1.27 -4.18
CA ILE A 186 12.30 -1.40 -2.92
C ILE A 186 10.84 -1.10 -3.22
N CYS A 187 9.96 -2.05 -2.92
CA CYS A 187 8.52 -1.92 -3.16
C CYS A 187 7.72 -2.07 -1.86
N LEU A 188 6.59 -1.40 -1.79
CA LEU A 188 5.51 -1.70 -0.86
C LEU A 188 4.47 -2.53 -1.60
N ALA A 189 4.32 -3.79 -1.21
CA ALA A 189 3.41 -4.73 -1.85
C ALA A 189 2.29 -5.13 -0.90
N ALA A 190 1.04 -5.09 -1.39
CA ALA A 190 -0.15 -5.56 -0.69
C ALA A 190 -0.87 -6.62 -1.52
N THR A 191 -1.31 -7.68 -0.85
CA THR A 191 -2.00 -8.81 -1.49
C THR A 191 -3.29 -9.13 -0.75
N GLU A 192 -4.36 -9.40 -1.49
CA GLU A 192 -5.56 -10.10 -1.01
C GLU A 192 -5.38 -11.61 -1.16
N GLY A 193 -5.51 -12.34 -0.05
CA GLY A 193 -5.22 -13.78 -0.04
C GLY A 193 -3.74 -14.13 -0.21
N SER A 194 -3.45 -15.41 -0.49
CA SER A 194 -2.09 -15.92 -0.68
C SER A 194 -1.65 -15.82 -2.15
N LEU A 195 -0.35 -15.76 -2.42
CA LEU A 195 0.15 -15.85 -3.81
C LEU A 195 -0.09 -17.24 -4.42
N LYS A 196 -0.02 -17.36 -5.76
CA LYS A 196 0.06 -18.63 -6.50
C LYS A 196 1.37 -18.67 -7.26
N PHE A 197 2.37 -19.38 -6.74
CA PHE A 197 3.58 -19.63 -7.53
C PHE A 197 3.33 -20.77 -8.53
N ASN A 198 3.65 -20.52 -9.80
CA ASN A 198 3.46 -21.49 -10.89
C ASN A 198 4.57 -22.54 -10.92
N ALA A 199 5.79 -22.16 -10.54
CA ALA A 199 6.92 -23.07 -10.51
C ALA A 199 6.88 -24.05 -9.31
N LEU A 200 7.22 -25.32 -9.58
CA LEU A 200 7.09 -26.42 -8.62
C LEU A 200 7.90 -26.21 -7.33
N ILE A 201 9.09 -25.62 -7.44
CA ILE A 201 10.02 -25.40 -6.31
C ILE A 201 9.56 -24.21 -5.43
N PRO A 202 9.27 -23.02 -5.97
CA PRO A 202 8.70 -21.91 -5.18
C PRO A 202 7.36 -22.28 -4.51
N ARG A 203 6.49 -23.02 -5.20
CA ARG A 203 5.21 -23.50 -4.64
C ARG A 203 5.41 -24.41 -3.43
N LEU A 204 6.45 -25.26 -3.44
CA LEU A 204 6.79 -26.13 -2.30
C LEU A 204 7.35 -25.35 -1.10
N LEU A 205 8.04 -24.24 -1.35
CA LEU A 205 8.64 -23.37 -0.33
C LEU A 205 7.66 -22.33 0.23
N GLN A 206 6.51 -22.13 -0.42
CA GLN A 206 5.49 -21.15 -0.04
C GLN A 206 5.08 -21.19 1.46
N PRO A 207 4.84 -22.36 2.09
CA PRO A 207 4.50 -22.42 3.52
C PRO A 207 5.60 -21.88 4.44
N PHE A 208 6.86 -21.90 3.98
CA PHE A 208 8.03 -21.44 4.74
C PHE A 208 8.39 -19.99 4.46
N LEU A 209 8.00 -19.48 3.28
CA LEU A 209 8.26 -18.10 2.87
C LEU A 209 7.22 -17.11 3.43
N LYS A 210 6.08 -17.61 3.94
CA LYS A 210 4.94 -16.81 4.45
C LYS A 210 4.47 -15.76 3.42
N ILE A 211 4.36 -16.20 2.16
CA ILE A 211 3.93 -15.39 1.02
C ILE A 211 2.59 -15.88 0.51
#